data_AF-A0A1W9SV54-F1
#
_entry.id   AF-A0A1W9SV54-F1
#
_cell.length_a   1.000
_cell.length_b   1.000
_cell.length_c   1.000
_cell.angle_alpha   90.00
_cell.angle_beta   90.00
_cell.angle_gamma   90.00
#
_symmetry.space_group_name_H-M   'P 1'
#
loop_
_entity.id
_entity.type
_entity.pdbx_description
1 polymer ?
#
loop_
_entity_poly.entity_id
_entity_poly.type
_entity_poly.pdbx_seq_one_letter_code
_entity_poly.pdbx_strand_id
1 'polypeptide(L)'
;MKKIAKLKLDKDIKLNLKNKKNEKWSLTKKERKEIESKLFKSQGYLCCYCECEIDTNNKHIEHFYERSDCKEKIYDYDNNLLLSCEGDRNAELNDNISKKNRKENISCGHKKGKTYHKNAKLNYDLLLNPTDEKTFELFLYNDDGTVENSKICDKNEIKKVEYTIKY
;
A
#
# COMPACT_ATOMS: atom_id res chain seq x y z
N MET A 1 -11.52 -5.93 -2.85
CA MET A 1 -10.55 -5.55 -1.80
C MET A 1 -10.77 -6.30 -0.51
N LYS A 2 -9.78 -7.12 -0.12
CA LYS A 2 -9.80 -7.85 1.15
C LYS A 2 -9.41 -6.94 2.32
N LYS A 3 -10.13 -7.05 3.44
CA LYS A 3 -9.77 -6.40 4.72
C LYS A 3 -8.35 -6.76 5.14
N ILE A 4 -7.51 -5.76 5.42
CA ILE A 4 -6.13 -5.95 5.88
C ILE A 4 -6.08 -5.79 7.40
N ALA A 5 -6.06 -6.91 8.12
CA ALA A 5 -5.87 -6.91 9.58
C ALA A 5 -4.38 -7.06 9.91
N LYS A 6 -3.74 -6.00 10.43
CA LYS A 6 -2.31 -6.00 10.78
C LYS A 6 -1.99 -6.99 11.91
N LEU A 7 -1.07 -7.91 11.64
CA LEU A 7 -0.49 -8.76 12.66
C LEU A 7 0.52 -7.97 13.46
N LYS A 8 0.57 -8.22 14.77
CA LYS A 8 1.51 -7.57 15.69
C LYS A 8 2.95 -7.96 15.34
N LEU A 9 3.80 -6.94 15.23
CA LEU A 9 5.26 -7.09 15.21
C LEU A 9 5.76 -7.61 16.55
N ASP A 10 6.93 -8.24 16.52
CA ASP A 10 7.78 -8.41 17.71
C ASP A 10 7.94 -7.07 18.48
N LYS A 11 7.94 -7.15 19.82
CA LYS A 11 7.92 -5.97 20.69
C LYS A 11 9.17 -5.11 20.52
N ASP A 12 10.34 -5.73 20.42
CA ASP A 12 11.61 -5.03 20.30
C ASP A 12 11.70 -4.35 18.93
N ILE A 13 11.26 -5.04 17.87
CA ILE A 13 11.19 -4.46 16.53
C ILE A 13 10.21 -3.27 16.52
N LYS A 14 9.03 -3.41 17.12
CA LYS A 14 8.05 -2.30 17.20
C LYS A 14 8.63 -1.09 17.94
N LEU A 15 9.35 -1.31 19.04
CA LEU A 15 10.00 -0.25 19.80
C LEU A 15 11.13 0.42 18.99
N ASN A 16 11.97 -0.38 18.32
CA ASN A 16 13.06 0.12 17.49
C ASN A 16 12.55 1.02 16.35
N LEU A 17 11.49 0.60 15.65
CA LEU A 17 10.88 1.40 14.60
C LEU A 17 10.37 2.75 15.12
N LYS A 18 9.69 2.77 16.27
CA LYS A 18 9.21 4.01 16.91
C LYS A 18 10.33 4.97 17.29
N ASN A 19 11.50 4.44 17.65
CA ASN A 19 12.65 5.24 18.08
C ASN A 19 13.51 5.74 16.91
N LYS A 20 13.26 5.29 15.66
CA LYS A 20 13.98 5.79 14.48
C LYS A 20 13.57 7.22 14.18
N LYS A 21 14.51 8.15 14.30
CA LYS A 21 14.34 9.58 13.95
C LYS A 21 14.94 9.96 12.59
N ASN A 22 15.36 8.98 11.79
CA ASN A 22 16.05 9.23 10.53
C ASN A 22 15.09 9.71 9.44
N GLU A 23 15.44 10.81 8.76
CA GLU A 23 14.71 11.30 7.57
C GLU A 23 14.78 10.32 6.38
N LYS A 24 15.66 9.32 6.44
CA LYS A 24 15.86 8.32 5.40
C LYS A 24 15.31 6.97 5.84
N TRP A 25 14.45 6.39 5.00
CA TRP A 25 13.94 5.02 5.16
C TRP A 25 15.09 4.01 5.14
N SER A 26 15.32 3.34 6.27
CA SER A 26 16.33 2.32 6.43
C SER A 26 15.94 1.31 7.50
N LEU A 27 15.86 0.04 7.08
CA LEU A 27 15.57 -1.10 7.93
C LEU A 27 16.79 -2.02 7.99
N THR A 28 17.07 -2.55 9.16
CA THR A 28 17.97 -3.70 9.29
C THR A 28 17.35 -4.93 8.61
N LYS A 29 18.18 -5.92 8.29
CA LYS A 29 17.71 -7.19 7.70
C LYS A 29 16.66 -7.87 8.58
N LYS A 30 16.81 -7.81 9.90
CA LYS A 30 15.86 -8.39 10.89
C LYS A 30 14.52 -7.66 10.87
N GLU A 31 14.54 -6.32 10.96
CA GLU A 31 13.32 -5.50 10.91
C GLU A 31 12.55 -5.71 9.60
N ARG A 32 13.27 -5.69 8.46
CA ARG A 32 12.67 -5.91 7.15
C ARG A 32 12.00 -7.29 7.06
N LYS A 33 12.69 -8.35 7.47
CA LYS A 33 12.15 -9.72 7.41
C LYS A 33 10.89 -9.87 8.28
N GLU A 34 10.88 -9.29 9.48
CA GLU A 34 9.71 -9.30 10.35
C GLU A 34 8.54 -8.55 9.71
N ILE A 35 8.75 -7.31 9.27
CA ILE A 35 7.72 -6.48 8.63
C ILE A 35 7.13 -7.22 7.43
N GLU A 36 7.97 -7.68 6.49
CA GLU A 36 7.51 -8.38 5.29
C GLU A 36 6.71 -9.65 5.65
N SER A 37 7.20 -10.48 6.58
CA SER A 37 6.51 -11.69 7.04
C SER A 37 5.11 -11.39 7.61
N LYS A 38 4.98 -10.32 8.39
CA LYS A 38 3.70 -9.93 9.00
C LYS A 38 2.76 -9.31 7.98
N LEU A 39 3.26 -8.46 7.08
CA LEU A 39 2.47 -7.88 6.00
C LEU A 39 1.92 -8.94 5.03
N PHE A 40 2.74 -9.93 4.65
CA PHE A 40 2.29 -11.04 3.82
C PHE A 40 1.08 -11.74 4.43
N LYS A 41 1.18 -12.13 5.70
CA LYS A 41 0.09 -12.80 6.40
C LYS A 41 -1.14 -11.90 6.57
N SER A 42 -0.93 -10.63 6.93
CA SER A 42 -2.01 -9.65 7.08
C SER A 42 -2.79 -9.37 5.80
N GLN A 43 -2.10 -9.40 4.66
CA GLN A 43 -2.72 -9.18 3.35
C GLN A 43 -3.18 -10.48 2.68
N GLY A 44 -2.99 -11.63 3.34
CA GLY A 44 -3.28 -12.94 2.74
C GLY A 44 -2.49 -13.19 1.46
N TYR A 45 -1.24 -12.71 1.40
CA TYR A 45 -0.36 -12.80 0.24
C TYR A 45 -0.88 -12.08 -1.01
N LEU A 46 -1.70 -11.04 -0.87
CA LEU A 46 -2.19 -10.24 -2.00
C LEU A 46 -1.55 -8.85 -2.00
N CYS A 47 -1.27 -8.30 -3.18
CA CYS A 47 -0.87 -6.92 -3.37
C CYS A 47 -1.96 -5.96 -2.88
N CYS A 48 -1.59 -4.88 -2.19
CA CYS A 48 -2.53 -3.90 -1.66
C CYS A 48 -3.25 -3.06 -2.73
N TYR A 49 -2.86 -3.15 -4.00
CA TYR A 49 -3.48 -2.40 -5.11
C TYR A 49 -4.23 -3.33 -6.06
N CYS A 50 -3.50 -4.15 -6.83
CA CYS A 50 -4.10 -5.07 -7.81
C CYS A 50 -4.73 -6.34 -7.20
N GLU A 51 -4.60 -6.56 -5.89
CA GLU A 51 -5.04 -7.78 -5.18
C GLU A 51 -4.44 -9.08 -5.71
N CYS A 52 -3.38 -8.96 -6.48
CA CYS A 52 -2.80 -10.07 -7.15
C CYS A 52 -1.77 -10.73 -6.19
N GLU A 53 -1.61 -12.07 -6.20
CA GLU A 53 -0.67 -12.83 -5.33
C GLU A 53 0.78 -12.34 -5.30
N ILE A 54 1.35 -12.08 -4.13
CA ILE A 54 2.73 -11.61 -3.94
C ILE A 54 3.55 -12.64 -3.16
N ASP A 55 4.84 -12.70 -3.45
CA ASP A 55 5.77 -13.61 -2.80
C ASP A 55 7.12 -12.93 -2.50
N THR A 56 8.10 -13.68 -2.02
CA THR A 56 9.42 -13.12 -1.69
C THR A 56 10.16 -12.53 -2.89
N ASN A 57 9.79 -12.89 -4.13
CA ASN A 57 10.41 -12.45 -5.37
C ASN A 57 9.69 -11.27 -6.04
N ASN A 58 8.40 -11.08 -5.74
CA ASN A 58 7.54 -10.05 -6.32
C ASN A 58 6.83 -9.23 -5.22
N LYS A 59 7.58 -8.35 -4.57
CA LYS A 59 7.05 -7.50 -3.48
C LYS A 59 7.75 -6.15 -3.38
N HIS A 60 7.02 -5.16 -2.91
CA HIS A 60 7.55 -3.86 -2.51
C HIS A 60 6.88 -3.40 -1.20
N ILE A 61 7.62 -2.75 -0.30
CA ILE A 61 7.02 -2.11 0.89
C ILE A 61 6.51 -0.74 0.48
N GLU A 62 5.19 -0.60 0.40
CA GLU A 62 4.51 0.65 0.12
C GLU A 62 4.32 1.50 1.36
N HIS A 63 4.26 2.81 1.15
CA HIS A 63 3.86 3.80 2.15
C HIS A 63 2.56 4.44 1.69
N PHE A 64 1.49 4.37 2.49
CA PHE A 64 0.23 5.05 2.19
C PHE A 64 0.39 6.58 2.21
N TYR A 65 0.97 7.11 3.29
CA TYR A 65 1.52 8.46 3.37
C TYR A 65 2.90 8.47 2.76
N GLU A 66 3.07 9.22 1.67
CA GLU A 66 4.34 9.32 0.99
C GLU A 66 5.47 9.78 1.93
N ARG A 67 6.64 9.19 1.74
CA ARG A 67 7.82 9.52 2.54
C ARG A 67 8.25 10.98 2.42
N SER A 68 7.97 11.62 1.29
CA SER A 68 8.22 13.05 1.04
C SER A 68 7.24 13.96 1.78
N ASP A 69 6.01 13.50 2.02
CA ASP A 69 4.93 14.30 2.59
C ASP A 69 4.86 14.18 4.11
N CYS A 70 5.06 12.97 4.65
CA CYS A 70 4.90 12.66 6.08
C CYS A 70 6.11 11.90 6.65
N LYS A 71 7.20 12.62 6.94
CA LYS A 71 8.46 12.02 7.46
C LYS A 71 8.26 11.26 8.78
N GLU A 72 7.35 11.74 9.62
CA GLU A 72 7.01 11.17 10.92
C GLU A 72 6.28 9.81 10.82
N LYS A 73 5.65 9.51 9.69
CA LYS A 73 4.94 8.24 9.45
C LYS A 73 5.76 7.20 8.71
N ILE A 74 6.99 7.52 8.30
CA ILE A 74 7.85 6.62 7.51
C ILE A 74 7.98 5.22 8.14
N TYR A 75 8.05 5.13 9.48
CA TYR A 75 8.19 3.87 10.20
C TYR A 75 6.89 3.37 10.86
N ASP A 76 5.74 3.99 10.55
CA ASP A 76 4.44 3.56 11.07
C ASP A 76 3.96 2.28 10.37
N TYR A 77 4.32 1.14 10.95
CA TYR A 77 3.93 -0.17 10.45
C TYR A 77 2.42 -0.39 10.42
N ASP A 78 1.70 0.08 11.44
CA ASP A 78 0.29 -0.27 11.63
C ASP A 78 -0.57 0.46 10.59
N ASN A 79 -0.30 1.74 10.32
CA ASN A 79 -1.16 2.57 9.46
C ASN A 79 -0.52 3.01 8.14
N ASN A 80 0.81 2.86 7.97
CA ASN A 80 1.48 3.41 6.79
C ASN A 80 2.12 2.36 5.88
N LEU A 81 2.57 1.21 6.42
CA LEU A 81 3.30 0.23 5.61
C LEU A 81 2.40 -0.83 5.02
N LEU A 82 2.50 -1.11 3.72
CA LEU A 82 1.78 -2.16 2.99
C LEU A 82 2.74 -2.96 2.10
N LEU A 83 2.28 -4.06 1.50
CA LEU A 83 2.97 -4.73 0.42
C LEU A 83 2.22 -4.58 -0.90
N SER A 84 2.91 -4.14 -1.94
CA SER A 84 2.45 -4.21 -3.33
C SER A 84 3.31 -5.20 -4.13
N CYS A 85 2.87 -5.55 -5.34
CA CYS A 85 3.72 -6.22 -6.32
C CYS A 85 4.62 -5.21 -7.05
N GLU A 86 5.66 -5.70 -7.71
CA GLU A 86 6.56 -4.88 -8.54
C GLU A 86 6.06 -4.66 -9.99
N GLY A 87 4.83 -5.07 -10.31
CA GLY A 87 4.24 -4.98 -11.67
C GLY A 87 3.97 -6.34 -12.34
N ASP A 88 3.63 -6.31 -13.63
CA ASP A 88 2.95 -7.35 -14.41
C ASP A 88 3.48 -8.80 -14.23
N ARG A 89 2.53 -9.75 -14.19
CA ARG A 89 2.68 -11.17 -13.86
C ARG A 89 2.73 -12.11 -15.05
N ASN A 90 2.60 -11.63 -16.27
CA ASN A 90 2.67 -12.50 -17.44
C ASN A 90 4.10 -12.90 -17.81
N ALA A 91 5.02 -12.87 -16.85
CA ALA A 91 6.36 -13.35 -17.01
C ALA A 91 6.48 -14.68 -16.25
N GLU A 92 6.23 -15.79 -16.93
CA GLU A 92 6.67 -17.15 -16.57
C GLU A 92 8.21 -17.26 -16.43
N LEU A 93 8.88 -16.23 -15.95
CA LEU A 93 10.27 -15.98 -16.29
C LEU A 93 11.03 -15.75 -15.00
N ASN A 94 11.51 -16.88 -14.46
CA ASN A 94 12.53 -16.99 -13.43
C ASN A 94 13.93 -16.55 -13.93
N ASP A 95 14.02 -15.54 -14.81
CA ASP A 95 15.28 -15.11 -15.40
C ASP A 95 15.46 -13.59 -15.31
N ASN A 96 16.70 -13.11 -15.23
CA ASN A 96 17.01 -11.68 -15.14
C ASN A 96 16.56 -10.88 -16.38
N ILE A 97 16.22 -11.58 -17.47
CA ILE A 97 15.72 -11.03 -18.74
C ILE A 97 14.29 -10.48 -18.59
N SER A 98 13.42 -11.11 -17.81
CA SER A 98 12.02 -10.69 -17.64
C SER A 98 11.83 -9.45 -16.78
N LYS A 99 12.73 -9.19 -15.83
CA LYS A 99 12.67 -7.94 -15.04
C LYS A 99 12.80 -6.69 -15.91
N LYS A 100 13.56 -6.75 -17.01
CA LYS A 100 13.70 -5.68 -18.00
C LYS A 100 12.48 -5.55 -18.93
N ASN A 101 11.74 -6.64 -19.12
CA ASN A 101 10.59 -6.71 -20.04
C ASN A 101 9.23 -6.63 -19.31
N ARG A 102 9.20 -6.32 -18.00
CA ARG A 102 7.95 -6.04 -17.29
C ARG A 102 7.30 -4.83 -17.96
N LYS A 103 6.10 -5.00 -18.52
CA LYS A 103 5.26 -3.85 -18.91
C LYS A 103 5.13 -2.96 -17.68
N GLU A 104 5.37 -1.67 -17.85
CA GLU A 104 5.15 -0.67 -16.79
C GLU A 104 3.72 -0.82 -16.28
N ASN A 105 3.55 -1.42 -15.11
CA ASN A 105 2.25 -1.48 -14.47
C ASN A 105 2.07 -0.15 -13.73
N ILE A 106 1.21 0.69 -14.29
CA ILE A 106 1.02 2.09 -13.88
C ILE A 106 0.50 2.21 -12.44
N SER A 107 -0.11 1.16 -11.88
CA SER A 107 -0.76 1.21 -10.57
C SER A 107 0.14 0.77 -9.41
N CYS A 108 0.97 -0.26 -9.57
CA CYS A 108 1.68 -0.93 -8.48
C CYS A 108 3.09 -0.38 -8.20
N GLY A 109 3.82 -1.02 -7.27
CA GLY A 109 5.08 -0.54 -6.65
C GLY A 109 6.32 -0.45 -7.53
N HIS A 110 6.15 -0.38 -8.86
CA HIS A 110 7.22 0.03 -9.73
C HIS A 110 7.56 1.49 -9.46
N LYS A 111 8.85 1.86 -9.54
CA LYS A 111 9.25 3.28 -9.51
C LYS A 111 8.60 3.97 -10.70
N LYS A 112 7.43 4.56 -10.48
CA LYS A 112 6.76 5.40 -11.47
C LYS A 112 7.73 6.54 -11.79
N GLY A 113 7.91 6.86 -13.07
CA GLY A 113 8.90 7.82 -13.55
C GLY A 113 8.72 9.24 -12.99
N LYS A 114 9.24 10.25 -13.69
CA LYS A 114 9.26 11.66 -13.23
C LYS A 114 7.86 12.31 -12.98
N THR A 115 6.75 11.59 -13.14
CA THR A 115 5.48 12.18 -13.56
C THR A 115 4.24 11.84 -12.74
N TYR A 116 4.25 10.94 -11.74
CA TYR A 116 2.96 10.46 -11.23
C TYR A 116 2.24 11.41 -10.25
N HIS A 117 2.98 12.12 -9.40
CA HIS A 117 2.43 13.29 -8.71
C HIS A 117 2.97 14.50 -9.44
N LYS A 118 2.23 15.01 -10.44
CA LYS A 118 2.47 16.33 -11.05
C LYS A 118 2.35 17.43 -9.97
N ASN A 119 3.25 17.51 -8.99
CA ASN A 119 3.12 18.41 -7.84
C ASN A 119 1.71 18.37 -7.18
N ALA A 120 0.97 17.29 -7.36
CA ALA A 120 -0.41 17.17 -6.91
C ALA A 120 -0.35 16.71 -5.46
N LYS A 121 -0.37 17.68 -4.55
CA LYS A 121 -0.38 17.41 -3.11
C LYS A 121 -1.66 16.64 -2.77
N LEU A 122 -1.50 15.39 -2.34
CA LEU A 122 -2.60 14.59 -1.83
C LEU A 122 -3.14 15.20 -0.54
N ASN A 123 -4.45 15.15 -0.35
CA ASN A 123 -5.11 15.49 0.89
C ASN A 123 -5.40 14.19 1.64
N TYR A 124 -4.47 13.81 2.51
CA TYR A 124 -4.60 12.58 3.30
C TYR A 124 -5.72 12.59 4.33
N ASP A 125 -6.33 13.74 4.63
CA ASP A 125 -7.53 13.81 5.49
C ASP A 125 -8.79 13.36 4.72
N LEU A 126 -8.75 13.46 3.39
CA LEU A 126 -9.82 13.01 2.49
C LEU A 126 -9.53 11.64 1.88
N LEU A 127 -8.27 11.26 1.71
CA LEU A 127 -7.88 9.96 1.15
C LEU A 127 -8.17 8.84 2.16
N LEU A 128 -8.93 7.83 1.75
CA LEU A 128 -9.26 6.68 2.59
C LEU A 128 -8.08 5.71 2.66
N ASN A 129 -7.68 5.35 3.88
CA ASN A 129 -6.59 4.41 4.12
C ASN A 129 -7.12 2.96 4.09
N PRO A 130 -6.55 2.06 3.26
CA PRO A 130 -6.98 0.66 3.18
C PRO A 130 -6.66 -0.16 4.44
N THR A 131 -5.90 0.38 5.41
CA THR A 131 -5.72 -0.26 6.73
C THR A 131 -6.84 0.09 7.72
N ASP A 132 -7.66 1.10 7.44
CA ASP A 132 -8.83 1.41 8.26
C ASP A 132 -9.95 0.40 7.96
N GLU A 133 -10.49 -0.21 8.99
CA GLU A 133 -11.51 -1.26 8.87
C GLU A 133 -12.79 -0.74 8.20
N LYS A 134 -13.13 0.54 8.44
CA LYS A 134 -14.36 1.13 7.91
C LYS A 134 -14.28 1.38 6.41
N THR A 135 -13.07 1.61 5.87
CA THR A 135 -12.86 1.95 4.45
C THR A 135 -13.56 0.98 3.51
N PHE A 136 -13.57 -0.32 3.82
CA PHE A 136 -14.17 -1.36 2.97
C PHE A 136 -15.70 -1.30 2.89
N GLU A 137 -16.36 -0.66 3.86
CA GLU A 137 -17.82 -0.56 3.92
C GLU A 137 -18.33 0.69 3.18
N LEU A 138 -17.43 1.61 2.83
CA LEU A 138 -17.77 2.91 2.22
C LEU A 138 -17.86 2.86 0.69
N PHE A 139 -17.36 1.80 0.06
CA PHE A 139 -17.40 1.64 -1.40
C PHE A 139 -18.46 0.61 -1.82
N LEU A 140 -19.18 0.93 -2.89
CA LEU A 140 -20.00 0.00 -3.64
C LEU A 140 -19.31 -0.27 -4.98
N TYR A 141 -19.08 -1.56 -5.27
CA TYR A 141 -18.48 -2.02 -6.51
C TYR A 141 -19.57 -2.63 -7.38
N ASN A 142 -19.76 -2.07 -8.57
CA ASN A 142 -20.78 -2.52 -9.52
C ASN A 142 -20.21 -3.49 -10.54
N ASP A 143 -21.08 -4.33 -11.13
CA ASP A 143 -20.69 -5.34 -12.12
C ASP A 143 -20.18 -4.74 -13.44
N ASP A 144 -20.47 -3.45 -13.70
CA ASP A 144 -19.96 -2.68 -14.84
C ASP A 144 -18.54 -2.11 -14.60
N GLY A 145 -17.96 -2.39 -13.43
CA GLY A 145 -16.64 -1.91 -13.02
C GLY A 145 -16.63 -0.50 -12.45
N THR A 146 -17.80 0.15 -12.30
CA THR A 146 -17.88 1.44 -11.61
C THR A 146 -17.76 1.26 -10.10
N VAL A 147 -17.25 2.29 -9.44
CA VAL A 147 -17.15 2.37 -7.98
C VAL A 147 -17.90 3.61 -7.54
N GLU A 148 -18.79 3.46 -6.57
CA GLU A 148 -19.59 4.56 -6.02
C GLU A 148 -19.65 4.51 -4.49
N ASN A 149 -20.33 5.48 -3.89
CA ASN A 149 -20.52 5.51 -2.44
C ASN A 149 -21.49 4.40 -1.98
N SER A 150 -21.17 3.81 -0.84
CA SER A 150 -22.08 2.90 -0.17
C SER A 150 -23.27 3.67 0.41
N LYS A 151 -24.43 3.02 0.48
CA LYS A 151 -25.67 3.60 1.04
C LYS A 151 -25.56 3.97 2.51
N ILE A 152 -24.56 3.43 3.21
CA ILE A 152 -24.33 3.69 4.64
C ILE A 152 -23.56 5.00 4.88
N CYS A 153 -22.95 5.59 3.84
CA CYS A 153 -22.06 6.72 4.01
C CYS A 153 -22.79 7.97 4.51
N ASP A 154 -22.18 8.65 5.47
CA ASP A 154 -22.57 10.01 5.84
C ASP A 154 -22.03 11.07 4.86
N LYS A 155 -22.44 12.34 5.06
CA LYS A 155 -22.03 13.46 4.19
C LYS A 155 -20.52 13.69 4.15
N ASN A 156 -19.79 13.37 5.21
CA ASN A 156 -18.33 13.51 5.25
C ASN A 156 -17.65 12.31 4.61
N GLU A 157 -18.17 11.11 4.81
CA GLU A 157 -17.66 9.88 4.19
C GLU A 157 -17.82 9.91 2.67
N ILE A 158 -18.95 10.41 2.16
CA ILE A 158 -19.14 10.61 0.71
C ILE A 158 -18.02 11.45 0.12
N LYS A 159 -17.64 12.56 0.76
CA LYS A 159 -16.54 13.42 0.28
C LYS A 159 -15.21 12.68 0.24
N LYS A 160 -14.94 11.80 1.22
CA LYS A 160 -13.72 10.99 1.26
C LYS A 160 -13.70 9.92 0.18
N VAL A 161 -14.84 9.26 -0.04
CA VAL A 161 -15.00 8.27 -1.12
C VAL A 161 -14.81 8.92 -2.48
N GLU A 162 -15.50 10.03 -2.77
CA GLU A 162 -15.37 10.78 -4.02
C GLU A 162 -13.93 11.26 -4.26
N TYR A 163 -13.26 11.73 -3.21
CA TYR A 163 -11.85 12.12 -3.28
C TYR A 163 -10.97 10.93 -3.62
N THR A 164 -11.18 9.78 -2.97
CA THR A 164 -10.38 8.57 -3.15
C THR A 164 -10.60 7.91 -4.52
N ILE A 165 -11.81 7.93 -5.07
CA ILE A 165 -12.08 7.39 -6.42
C ILE A 165 -11.33 8.21 -7.49
N LYS A 166 -11.14 9.50 -7.24
CA LYS A 166 -10.52 10.43 -8.19
C LYS A 166 -8.98 10.34 -8.23
N TYR A 167 -8.33 9.88 -7.16
CA TYR A 167 -6.87 9.93 -6.97
C TYR A 167 -6.29 8.56 -6.59
#